data_AF-A0A5B8NLC2-F1
#
_entry.id   AF-A0A5B8NLC2-F1
#
_cell.length_a   1.000
_cell.length_b   1.000
_cell.length_c   1.000
_cell.angle_alpha   90.00
_cell.angle_beta   90.00
_cell.angle_gamma   90.00
#
_symmetry.space_group_name_H-M   'P 1'
#
loop_
_entity.id
_entity.type
_entity.pdbx_description
1 polymer ?
#
loop_
_entity_poly.entity_id
_entity_poly.type
_entity_poly.pdbx_seq_one_letter_code
_entity_poly.pdbx_strand_id
1 'polypeptide(L)'
;MVYQGQFGTYEITERDRAEVITYRSGLFVAALSFTIGTLLFFWQGATPIVLQSLTYLYAVFSLGLGISLWTIHIYLIPLHRLLQIFWFIGTMSAIILGIQADVPLALYVYNNPLTLFGIGFTFAALTGIYFKEGFCFHRLETQILTPVVPVLLLGHLTGVMQPQIEQILLAVWTVCFIVFALRKFPQDIPSDIGDKSVFDYLKKARNS
;
A
#
# COMPACT_ATOMS: atom_id res chain seq x y z
N MET A 1 -26.03 -15.84 -0.88
CA MET A 1 -26.69 -15.21 0.28
C MET A 1 -27.09 -13.81 -0.12
N VAL A 2 -28.33 -13.42 0.18
CA VAL A 2 -28.84 -12.07 -0.05
C VAL A 2 -28.59 -11.25 1.22
N TYR A 3 -28.00 -10.06 1.06
CA TYR A 3 -27.70 -9.13 2.14
C TYR A 3 -28.64 -7.92 2.05
N GLN A 4 -28.97 -7.35 3.19
CA GLN A 4 -29.74 -6.10 3.27
C GLN A 4 -28.77 -4.92 3.31
N GLY A 5 -28.81 -4.07 2.29
CA GLY A 5 -28.06 -2.82 2.23
C GLY A 5 -28.92 -1.59 2.55
N GLN A 6 -28.30 -0.42 2.57
CA GLN A 6 -28.93 0.89 2.82
C GLN A 6 -29.93 1.28 1.73
N PHE A 7 -29.65 0.94 0.46
CA PHE A 7 -30.48 1.31 -0.70
C PHE A 7 -31.19 0.11 -1.33
N GLY A 8 -31.21 -1.04 -0.66
CA GLY A 8 -31.88 -2.26 -1.12
C GLY A 8 -31.07 -3.52 -0.84
N THR A 9 -31.59 -4.66 -1.28
CA THR A 9 -30.89 -5.95 -1.17
C THR A 9 -29.77 -6.06 -2.20
N TYR A 10 -28.67 -6.69 -1.81
CA TYR A 10 -27.58 -7.00 -2.73
C TYR A 10 -27.05 -8.42 -2.50
N GLU A 11 -26.35 -8.96 -3.50
CA GLU A 11 -25.72 -10.26 -3.43
C GLU A 11 -24.21 -10.16 -3.57
N ILE A 12 -23.51 -11.02 -2.82
CA ILE A 12 -22.07 -11.23 -2.95
C ILE A 12 -21.87 -12.48 -3.78
N THR A 13 -21.29 -12.29 -4.96
CA THR A 13 -20.99 -13.33 -5.95
C THR A 13 -19.66 -14.00 -5.64
N GLU A 14 -19.42 -15.17 -6.24
CA GLU A 14 -18.13 -15.86 -6.15
C GLU A 14 -16.98 -15.03 -6.74
N ARG A 15 -17.27 -14.21 -7.76
CA ARG A 15 -16.30 -13.26 -8.31
C ARG A 15 -15.89 -12.21 -7.28
N ASP A 16 -16.85 -11.62 -6.56
CA ASP A 16 -16.55 -10.63 -5.52
C ASP A 16 -15.66 -11.27 -4.43
N ARG A 17 -15.92 -12.53 -4.06
CA ARG A 17 -15.08 -13.27 -3.10
C ARG A 17 -13.68 -13.50 -3.62
N ALA A 18 -13.54 -13.91 -4.88
CA ALA A 18 -12.25 -14.12 -5.52
C ALA A 18 -11.43 -12.81 -5.56
N GLU A 19 -12.07 -11.69 -5.90
CA GLU A 19 -11.43 -10.37 -5.91
C GLU A 19 -10.92 -9.98 -4.52
N VAL A 20 -11.68 -10.23 -3.45
CA VAL A 20 -11.19 -9.99 -2.07
C VAL A 20 -9.99 -10.89 -1.74
N ILE A 21 -10.02 -12.17 -2.12
CA ILE A 21 -8.90 -13.09 -1.86
C ILE A 21 -7.65 -12.62 -2.61
N THR A 22 -7.78 -12.21 -3.87
CA THR A 22 -6.68 -11.65 -4.67
C THR A 22 -6.13 -10.37 -4.05
N TYR A 23 -7.02 -9.47 -3.63
CA TYR A 23 -6.66 -8.24 -2.91
C TYR A 23 -5.82 -8.53 -1.68
N ARG A 24 -6.31 -9.40 -0.78
CA ARG A 24 -5.61 -9.77 0.46
C ARG A 24 -4.27 -10.42 0.18
N SER A 25 -4.21 -11.29 -0.83
CA SER A 25 -2.98 -11.99 -1.23
C SER A 25 -1.94 -11.02 -1.76
N GLY A 26 -2.32 -10.10 -2.66
CA GLY A 26 -1.41 -9.07 -3.18
C GLY A 26 -0.88 -8.15 -2.08
N LEU A 27 -1.75 -7.72 -1.17
CA LEU A 27 -1.38 -6.91 -0.01
C LEU A 27 -0.43 -7.65 0.94
N PHE A 28 -0.65 -8.95 1.15
CA PHE A 28 0.23 -9.78 1.96
C PHE A 28 1.62 -9.97 1.32
N VAL A 29 1.69 -10.20 0.01
CA VAL A 29 2.95 -10.25 -0.74
C VAL A 29 3.71 -8.92 -0.63
N ALA A 30 3.00 -7.79 -0.72
CA ALA A 30 3.59 -6.48 -0.52
C ALA A 30 4.14 -6.32 0.92
N ALA A 31 3.37 -6.69 1.93
CA ALA A 31 3.83 -6.62 3.32
C ALA A 31 5.04 -7.53 3.61
N LEU A 32 5.04 -8.75 3.06
CA LEU A 32 6.15 -9.69 3.22
C LEU A 32 7.43 -9.19 2.54
N SER A 33 7.35 -8.76 1.29
CA SER A 33 8.52 -8.25 0.56
C SER A 33 9.12 -7.02 1.24
N PHE A 34 8.27 -6.09 1.72
CA PHE A 34 8.70 -4.96 2.54
C PHE A 34 9.39 -5.42 3.84
N THR A 35 8.78 -6.36 4.56
CA THR A 35 9.30 -6.88 5.83
C THR A 35 10.65 -7.56 5.65
N ILE A 36 10.78 -8.45 4.66
CA ILE A 36 12.03 -9.13 4.34
C ILE A 36 13.11 -8.10 4.00
N GLY A 37 12.79 -7.09 3.19
CA GLY A 37 13.73 -6.03 2.83
C GLY A 37 14.24 -5.27 4.05
N THR A 38 13.33 -4.79 4.89
CA THR A 38 13.71 -4.05 6.11
C THR A 38 14.52 -4.92 7.08
N LEU A 39 14.15 -6.19 7.29
CA LEU A 39 14.89 -7.09 8.17
C LEU A 39 16.29 -7.40 7.65
N LEU A 40 16.45 -7.62 6.33
CA LEU A 40 17.77 -7.78 5.72
C LEU A 40 18.65 -6.55 5.94
N PHE A 41 18.08 -5.36 5.77
CA PHE A 41 18.79 -4.10 6.02
C PHE A 41 19.20 -3.95 7.49
N PHE A 42 18.31 -4.22 8.45
CA PHE A 42 18.68 -4.12 9.87
C PHE A 42 19.68 -5.18 10.32
N TRP A 43 19.65 -6.37 9.72
CA TRP A 43 20.56 -7.45 10.12
C TRP A 43 21.95 -7.29 9.52
N GLN A 44 22.06 -6.95 8.24
CA GLN A 44 23.32 -6.95 7.49
C GLN A 44 23.79 -5.55 7.08
N GLY A 45 22.96 -4.52 7.23
CA GLY A 45 23.24 -3.16 6.78
C GLY A 45 23.16 -2.98 5.26
N ALA A 46 23.68 -1.86 4.78
CA ALA A 46 23.67 -1.46 3.38
C ALA A 46 24.78 -2.16 2.54
N THR A 47 24.88 -3.49 2.60
CA THR A 47 25.83 -4.22 1.73
C THR A 47 25.34 -4.24 0.28
N PRO A 48 26.24 -4.39 -0.72
CA PRO A 48 25.83 -4.43 -2.13
C PRO A 48 24.76 -5.49 -2.43
N ILE A 49 24.85 -6.67 -1.81
CA ILE A 49 23.90 -7.78 -1.98
C ILE A 49 22.52 -7.41 -1.42
N VAL A 50 22.49 -6.79 -0.23
CA VAL A 50 21.23 -6.35 0.39
C VAL A 50 20.59 -5.27 -0.46
N LEU A 51 21.34 -4.25 -0.88
CA LEU A 51 20.82 -3.14 -1.70
C LEU A 51 20.28 -3.62 -3.05
N GLN A 52 20.95 -4.59 -3.69
CA GLN A 52 20.44 -5.21 -4.91
C GLN A 52 19.16 -6.00 -4.63
N SER A 53 19.14 -6.76 -3.54
CA SER A 53 17.96 -7.52 -3.11
C SER A 53 16.75 -6.62 -2.83
N LEU A 54 16.97 -5.44 -2.24
CA LEU A 54 15.92 -4.42 -2.02
C LEU A 54 15.29 -3.95 -3.33
N THR A 55 16.06 -3.87 -4.42
CA THR A 55 15.53 -3.48 -5.73
C THR A 55 14.53 -4.52 -6.26
N TYR A 56 14.87 -5.81 -6.17
CA TYR A 56 13.94 -6.89 -6.56
C TYR A 56 12.75 -7.00 -5.61
N LEU A 57 12.98 -6.88 -4.30
CA LEU A 57 11.91 -6.89 -3.31
C LEU A 57 10.95 -5.71 -3.49
N TYR A 58 11.44 -4.53 -3.85
CA TYR A 58 10.61 -3.39 -4.21
C TYR A 58 9.76 -3.66 -5.44
N ALA A 59 10.29 -4.34 -6.46
CA ALA A 59 9.50 -4.73 -7.63
C ALA A 59 8.36 -5.68 -7.26
N VAL A 60 8.64 -6.70 -6.44
CA VAL A 60 7.61 -7.63 -5.91
C VAL A 60 6.58 -6.88 -5.06
N PHE A 61 7.04 -5.97 -4.20
CA PHE A 61 6.20 -5.11 -3.38
C PHE A 61 5.24 -4.29 -4.25
N SER A 62 5.76 -3.61 -5.27
CA SER A 62 4.94 -2.77 -6.14
C SER A 62 3.94 -3.59 -6.94
N LEU A 63 4.31 -4.77 -7.44
CA LEU A 63 3.39 -5.66 -8.15
C LEU A 63 2.26 -6.15 -7.23
N GLY A 64 2.59 -6.61 -6.01
CA GLY A 64 1.59 -7.04 -5.03
C GLY A 64 0.63 -5.91 -4.65
N LEU A 65 1.16 -4.70 -4.45
CA LEU A 65 0.37 -3.49 -4.19
C LEU A 65 -0.55 -3.15 -5.36
N GLY A 66 -0.06 -3.23 -6.60
CA GLY A 66 -0.85 -2.97 -7.80
C GLY A 66 -2.01 -3.95 -7.97
N ILE A 67 -1.75 -5.26 -7.80
CA ILE A 67 -2.79 -6.30 -7.81
C ILE A 67 -3.85 -6.01 -6.74
N SER A 68 -3.40 -5.65 -5.53
CA SER A 68 -4.28 -5.26 -4.43
C SER A 68 -5.15 -4.05 -4.79
N LEU A 69 -4.56 -2.99 -5.34
CA LEU A 69 -5.28 -1.78 -5.75
C LEU A 69 -6.25 -2.02 -6.91
N TRP A 70 -5.99 -3.00 -7.77
CA TRP A 70 -6.90 -3.32 -8.87
C TRP A 70 -8.15 -4.09 -8.39
N THR A 71 -8.02 -4.86 -7.32
CA THR A 71 -9.06 -5.81 -6.84
C THR A 71 -9.75 -5.38 -5.54
N ILE A 72 -9.21 -4.36 -4.84
CA ILE A 72 -9.83 -3.80 -3.64
C ILE A 72 -11.15 -3.09 -3.98
N HIS A 73 -12.16 -3.31 -3.14
CA HIS A 73 -13.44 -2.61 -3.21
C HIS A 73 -13.38 -1.32 -2.40
N ILE A 74 -13.51 -0.17 -3.06
CA ILE A 74 -13.52 1.16 -2.46
C ILE A 74 -14.75 1.92 -2.98
N TYR A 75 -15.62 2.36 -2.07
CA TYR A 75 -16.83 3.12 -2.40
C TYR A 75 -16.56 4.42 -3.15
N LEU A 76 -15.56 5.17 -2.69
CA LEU A 76 -15.17 6.45 -3.24
C LEU A 76 -14.34 6.22 -4.51
N ILE A 77 -15.00 6.08 -5.65
CA ILE A 77 -14.35 5.89 -6.96
C ILE A 77 -13.25 6.93 -7.25
N PRO A 78 -13.41 8.23 -6.96
CA PRO A 78 -12.33 9.20 -7.17
C PRO A 78 -11.08 8.88 -6.34
N LEU A 79 -11.26 8.47 -5.08
CA LEU A 79 -10.16 8.04 -4.22
C LEU A 79 -9.50 6.79 -4.81
N HIS A 80 -10.28 5.78 -5.19
CA HIS A 80 -9.74 4.53 -5.77
C HIS A 80 -8.85 4.80 -6.99
N ARG A 81 -9.34 5.63 -7.94
CA ARG A 81 -8.58 6.02 -9.13
C ARG A 81 -7.33 6.81 -8.80
N LEU A 82 -7.41 7.73 -7.82
CA LEU A 82 -6.25 8.48 -7.35
C LEU A 82 -5.15 7.54 -6.85
N LEU A 83 -5.51 6.53 -6.04
CA LEU A 83 -4.53 5.55 -5.52
C LEU A 83 -3.90 4.72 -6.65
N GLN A 84 -4.68 4.33 -7.66
CA GLN A 84 -4.15 3.63 -8.85
C GLN A 84 -3.18 4.50 -9.65
N ILE A 85 -3.50 5.78 -9.83
CA ILE A 85 -2.62 6.75 -10.50
C ILE A 85 -1.33 6.94 -9.70
N PHE A 86 -1.43 7.10 -8.38
CA PHE A 86 -0.27 7.21 -7.50
C PHE A 86 0.64 5.99 -7.59
N TRP A 87 0.07 4.79 -7.52
CA TRP A 87 0.84 3.55 -7.71
C TRP A 87 1.50 3.50 -9.09
N PHE A 88 0.79 3.88 -10.14
CA PHE A 88 1.32 3.87 -11.50
C PHE A 88 2.50 4.84 -11.65
N ILE A 89 2.35 6.08 -11.21
CA ILE A 89 3.42 7.10 -11.22
C ILE A 89 4.63 6.58 -10.45
N GLY A 90 4.44 6.12 -9.22
CA GLY A 90 5.54 5.66 -8.38
C GLY A 90 6.26 4.42 -8.95
N THR A 91 5.52 3.51 -9.58
CA THR A 91 6.10 2.33 -10.26
C THR A 91 6.88 2.73 -11.50
N MET A 92 6.33 3.60 -12.35
CA MET A 92 7.03 4.07 -13.55
C MET A 92 8.28 4.86 -13.19
N SER A 93 8.22 5.72 -12.17
CA SER A 93 9.39 6.42 -11.64
C SER A 93 10.46 5.43 -11.15
N ALA A 94 10.08 4.41 -10.40
CA ALA A 94 11.03 3.39 -9.93
C ALA A 94 11.71 2.64 -11.07
N ILE A 95 10.98 2.30 -12.14
CA ILE A 95 11.54 1.65 -13.33
C ILE A 95 12.53 2.57 -14.04
N ILE A 96 12.14 3.82 -14.29
CA ILE A 96 13.00 4.81 -14.95
C ILE A 96 14.28 5.02 -14.15
N LEU A 97 14.16 5.23 -12.83
CA LEU A 97 15.30 5.39 -11.94
C LEU A 97 16.17 4.13 -11.88
N GLY A 98 15.56 2.94 -11.83
CA GLY A 98 16.29 1.67 -11.80
C GLY A 98 17.07 1.37 -13.09
N ILE A 99 16.67 1.96 -14.22
CA ILE A 99 17.40 1.86 -15.50
C ILE A 99 18.49 2.93 -15.58
N GLN A 100 18.25 4.13 -15.05
CA GLN A 100 19.17 5.27 -15.16
C GLN A 100 20.26 5.29 -14.08
N ALA A 101 20.01 4.70 -12.92
CA ALA A 101 20.94 4.74 -11.80
C ALA A 101 22.08 3.73 -11.98
N ASP A 102 23.31 4.20 -11.75
CA ASP A 102 24.51 3.34 -11.72
C ASP A 102 24.67 2.57 -10.39
N VAL A 103 23.73 2.76 -9.45
CA VAL A 103 23.70 2.12 -8.14
C VAL A 103 22.31 1.53 -7.87
N PRO A 104 22.17 0.57 -6.94
CA PRO A 104 20.87 -0.01 -6.61
C PRO A 104 19.83 1.05 -6.22
N LEU A 105 18.58 0.83 -6.60
CA LEU A 105 17.49 1.80 -6.52
C LEU A 105 17.32 2.40 -5.11
N ALA A 106 17.37 1.56 -4.07
CA ALA A 106 17.21 1.99 -2.69
C ALA A 106 18.29 3.00 -2.26
N LEU A 107 19.54 2.78 -2.69
CA LEU A 107 20.65 3.68 -2.39
C LEU A 107 20.54 4.98 -3.21
N TYR A 108 20.13 4.89 -4.47
CA TYR A 108 19.93 6.06 -5.32
C TYR A 108 18.86 6.99 -4.73
N VAL A 109 17.73 6.45 -4.31
CA VAL A 109 16.60 7.22 -3.74
C VAL A 109 17.00 7.85 -2.40
N TYR A 110 17.69 7.11 -1.54
CA TYR A 110 18.16 7.62 -0.24
C TYR A 110 19.13 8.80 -0.41
N ASN A 111 20.03 8.75 -1.40
CA ASN A 111 20.99 9.83 -1.66
C ASN A 111 20.39 10.99 -2.49
N ASN A 112 19.25 10.79 -3.14
CA ASN A 112 18.58 11.80 -3.96
C ASN A 112 17.11 11.96 -3.52
N PRO A 113 16.83 12.59 -2.37
CA PRO A 113 15.48 12.61 -1.79
C PRO A 113 14.41 13.23 -2.71
N LEU A 114 14.78 14.13 -3.62
CA LEU A 114 13.86 14.71 -4.62
C LEU A 114 13.20 13.65 -5.52
N THR A 115 13.81 12.48 -5.67
CA THR A 115 13.20 11.34 -6.38
C THR A 115 11.90 10.86 -5.73
N LEU A 116 11.65 11.20 -4.45
CA LEU A 116 10.39 10.92 -3.76
C LEU A 116 9.19 11.64 -4.40
N PHE A 117 9.39 12.73 -5.15
CA PHE A 117 8.32 13.30 -5.98
C PHE A 117 7.89 12.40 -7.16
N GLY A 118 8.60 11.30 -7.41
CA GLY A 118 8.18 10.23 -8.30
C GLY A 118 7.85 8.96 -7.52
N ILE A 119 8.88 8.28 -7.02
CA ILE A 119 8.74 6.96 -6.37
C ILE A 119 7.89 7.01 -5.09
N GLY A 120 7.87 8.16 -4.41
CA GLY A 120 7.08 8.36 -3.19
C GLY A 120 5.57 8.21 -3.40
N PHE A 121 5.08 8.38 -4.64
CA PHE A 121 3.68 8.15 -4.96
C PHE A 121 3.24 6.69 -4.76
N THR A 122 4.14 5.70 -4.87
CA THR A 122 3.82 4.32 -4.49
C THR A 122 3.40 4.23 -3.02
N PHE A 123 4.11 4.93 -2.15
CA PHE A 123 3.83 4.96 -0.72
C PHE A 123 2.64 5.86 -0.37
N ALA A 124 2.36 6.90 -1.16
CA ALA A 124 1.12 7.65 -1.07
C ALA A 124 -0.10 6.76 -1.39
N ALA A 125 0.00 5.90 -2.41
CA ALA A 125 -1.04 4.92 -2.74
C ALA A 125 -1.27 3.93 -1.57
N LEU A 126 -0.17 3.41 -1.00
CA LEU A 126 -0.22 2.52 0.17
C LEU A 126 -0.84 3.20 1.39
N THR A 127 -0.46 4.46 1.66
CA THR A 127 -1.02 5.28 2.75
C THR A 127 -2.53 5.43 2.61
N GLY A 128 -3.03 5.58 1.37
CA GLY A 128 -4.46 5.60 1.09
C GLY A 128 -5.19 4.30 1.43
N ILE A 129 -4.55 3.13 1.24
CA ILE A 129 -5.10 1.84 1.71
C ILE A 129 -5.20 1.84 3.23
N TYR A 130 -4.14 2.24 3.94
CA TYR A 130 -4.15 2.31 5.40
C TYR A 130 -5.24 3.26 5.91
N PHE A 131 -5.37 4.43 5.28
CA PHE A 131 -6.40 5.41 5.64
C PHE A 131 -7.81 4.83 5.48
N LYS A 132 -8.11 4.21 4.32
CA LYS A 132 -9.39 3.53 4.08
C LYS A 132 -9.68 2.51 5.18
N GLU A 133 -8.69 1.69 5.51
CA GLU A 133 -8.84 0.62 6.50
C GLU A 133 -8.97 1.13 7.94
N GLY A 134 -8.22 2.17 8.30
CA GLY A 134 -8.33 2.85 9.59
C GLY A 134 -9.69 3.53 9.79
N PHE A 135 -10.29 4.04 8.70
CA PHE A 135 -11.64 4.59 8.74
C PHE A 135 -12.71 3.50 8.81
N CYS A 136 -12.59 2.42 8.03
CA CYS A 136 -13.59 1.35 7.98
C CYS A 136 -13.61 0.44 9.22
N PHE A 137 -12.44 0.11 9.77
CA PHE A 137 -12.33 -0.92 10.82
C PHE A 137 -11.70 -0.42 12.13
N HIS A 138 -11.28 0.85 12.20
CA HIS A 138 -10.67 1.47 13.38
C HIS A 138 -9.52 0.64 13.99
N ARG A 139 -8.71 0.06 13.11
CA ARG A 139 -7.54 -0.73 13.51
C ARG A 139 -6.39 0.18 13.89
N LEU A 140 -5.78 -0.08 15.04
CA LEU A 140 -4.68 0.72 15.56
C LEU A 140 -3.49 0.74 14.59
N GLU A 141 -3.13 -0.41 14.03
CA GLU A 141 -1.98 -0.51 13.13
C GLU A 141 -2.13 0.37 11.89
N THR A 142 -3.32 0.47 11.30
CA THR A 142 -3.53 1.32 10.11
C THR A 142 -3.65 2.80 10.48
N GLN A 143 -4.22 3.12 11.64
CA GLN A 143 -4.23 4.49 12.17
C GLN A 143 -2.83 5.01 12.49
N ILE A 144 -1.91 4.14 12.92
CA ILE A 144 -0.49 4.47 13.12
C ILE A 144 0.23 4.60 11.77
N LEU A 145 -0.03 3.68 10.83
CA LEU A 145 0.64 3.70 9.53
C LEU A 145 0.29 4.93 8.69
N THR A 146 -0.95 5.40 8.74
CA THR A 146 -1.39 6.57 7.96
C THR A 146 -0.52 7.82 8.18
N PRO A 147 -0.16 8.23 9.42
CA PRO A 147 0.80 9.31 9.65
C PRO A 147 2.26 8.88 9.56
N VAL A 148 2.63 7.64 9.97
CA VAL A 148 4.04 7.22 10.01
C VAL A 148 4.70 7.27 8.62
N VAL A 149 4.02 6.78 7.59
CA VAL A 149 4.56 6.76 6.22
C VAL A 149 4.86 8.17 5.68
N PRO A 150 3.90 9.11 5.64
CA PRO A 150 4.18 10.46 5.14
C PRO A 150 5.16 11.21 6.03
N VAL A 151 5.12 11.05 7.36
CA VAL A 151 6.09 11.69 8.27
C VAL A 151 7.52 11.23 7.99
N LEU A 152 7.73 9.92 7.79
CA LEU A 152 9.03 9.37 7.45
C LEU A 152 9.53 9.93 6.10
N LEU A 153 8.70 9.85 5.05
CA LEU A 153 9.12 10.25 3.70
C LEU A 153 9.33 11.76 3.57
N LEU A 154 8.47 12.58 4.17
CA LEU A 154 8.64 14.03 4.16
C LEU A 154 9.79 14.47 5.08
N GLY A 155 10.00 13.77 6.20
CA GLY A 155 11.15 13.97 7.07
C GLY A 155 12.47 13.74 6.33
N HIS A 156 12.56 12.65 5.58
CA HIS A 156 13.70 12.35 4.73
C HIS A 156 13.86 13.35 3.58
N LEU A 157 12.76 13.69 2.89
CA LEU A 157 12.75 14.68 1.78
C LEU A 157 13.27 16.05 2.20
N THR A 158 12.89 16.51 3.40
CA THR A 158 13.28 17.82 3.92
C THR A 158 14.67 17.84 4.55
N GLY A 159 15.27 16.67 4.80
CA GLY A 159 16.57 16.54 5.49
C GLY A 159 16.53 16.96 6.97
N VAL A 160 15.34 17.16 7.54
CA VAL A 160 15.16 17.60 8.94
C VAL A 160 15.24 16.42 9.92
N MET A 161 15.05 15.19 9.43
CA MET A 161 14.99 13.99 10.26
C MET A 161 16.36 13.38 10.49
N GLN A 162 16.64 12.98 11.73
CA GLN A 162 17.87 12.24 12.06
C GLN A 162 17.76 10.78 11.57
N PRO A 163 18.85 10.15 11.09
CA PRO A 163 18.82 8.76 10.59
C PRO A 163 18.27 7.75 11.61
N GLN A 164 18.50 7.97 12.91
CA GLN A 164 17.98 7.10 13.97
C GLN A 164 16.45 7.15 14.04
N ILE A 165 15.86 8.32 13.83
CA ILE A 165 14.40 8.49 13.80
C ILE A 165 13.82 7.81 12.57
N GLU A 166 14.48 7.95 11.41
CA GLU A 166 14.06 7.25 10.18
C GLU A 166 14.02 5.73 10.38
N GLN A 167 15.05 5.17 11.00
CA GLN A 167 15.11 3.74 11.30
C GLN A 167 14.02 3.28 12.28
N ILE A 168 13.73 4.06 13.32
CA ILE A 168 12.64 3.76 14.26
C ILE A 168 11.30 3.76 13.53
N LEU A 169 11.02 4.79 12.74
CA LEU A 169 9.78 4.89 11.97
C LEU A 169 9.65 3.77 10.93
N LEU A 170 10.76 3.39 10.28
CA LEU A 170 10.81 2.26 9.36
C LEU A 170 10.49 0.94 10.08
N ALA A 171 11.04 0.72 11.27
CA ALA A 171 10.74 -0.47 12.08
C ALA A 171 9.26 -0.51 12.50
N VAL A 172 8.70 0.62 12.94
CA VAL A 172 7.27 0.75 13.26
C VAL A 172 6.42 0.43 12.04
N TRP A 173 6.77 0.98 10.87
CA TRP A 173 6.06 0.69 9.62
C TRP A 173 6.10 -0.81 9.31
N THR A 174 7.27 -1.44 9.37
CA THR A 174 7.41 -2.89 9.10
C THR A 174 6.49 -3.72 9.99
N VAL A 175 6.53 -3.50 11.31
CA VAL A 175 5.71 -4.27 12.26
C VAL A 175 4.23 -4.02 12.04
N CYS A 176 3.79 -2.76 11.96
CA CYS A 176 2.39 -2.44 11.77
C CYS A 176 1.86 -2.96 10.43
N PHE A 177 2.66 -2.92 9.36
CA PHE A 177 2.23 -3.36 8.03
C PHE A 177 2.04 -4.87 7.96
N ILE A 178 2.98 -5.66 8.50
CA ILE A 178 2.80 -7.12 8.51
C ILE A 178 1.65 -7.55 9.42
N VAL A 179 1.47 -6.89 10.57
CA VAL A 179 0.30 -7.13 11.45
C VAL A 179 -1.00 -6.82 10.72
N PHE A 180 -1.09 -5.67 10.05
CA PHE A 180 -2.24 -5.28 9.25
C PHE A 180 -2.57 -6.34 8.19
N ALA A 181 -1.57 -6.77 7.41
CA ALA A 181 -1.75 -7.77 6.36
C ALA A 181 -2.18 -9.14 6.92
N LEU A 182 -1.58 -9.60 8.02
CA LEU A 182 -1.93 -10.87 8.66
C LEU A 182 -3.37 -10.85 9.22
N ARG A 183 -3.80 -9.72 9.78
CA ARG A 183 -5.16 -9.58 10.31
C ARG A 183 -6.23 -9.45 9.22
N LYS A 184 -5.87 -9.50 7.94
CA LYS A 184 -6.83 -9.63 6.84
C LYS A 184 -7.29 -11.06 6.64
N PHE A 185 -6.50 -12.07 6.99
CA PHE A 185 -6.88 -13.48 6.78
C PHE A 185 -8.13 -13.91 7.57
N PRO A 186 -8.24 -13.67 8.89
CA PRO A 186 -9.41 -14.09 9.65
C PRO A 186 -10.63 -13.17 9.47
N GLN A 187 -10.52 -12.08 8.70
CA GLN A 187 -11.61 -11.12 8.52
C GLN A 187 -12.66 -11.67 7.55
N ASP A 188 -13.94 -11.45 7.85
CA ASP A 188 -15.04 -11.85 6.97
C ASP A 188 -14.95 -11.19 5.60
N ILE A 189 -15.01 -11.99 4.52
CA ILE A 189 -14.93 -11.49 3.14
C ILE A 189 -15.96 -10.39 2.83
N PRO A 190 -17.25 -10.52 3.22
CA PRO A 190 -18.24 -9.47 2.97
C PRO A 190 -17.86 -8.09 3.51
N SER A 191 -17.11 -8.04 4.60
CA SER A 191 -16.71 -6.77 5.22
C SER A 191 -15.73 -5.96 4.36
N ASP A 192 -14.91 -6.63 3.53
CA ASP A 192 -13.98 -5.96 2.61
C ASP A 192 -14.64 -5.49 1.31
N ILE A 193 -15.82 -6.03 0.97
CA ILE A 193 -16.63 -5.64 -0.20
C ILE A 193 -17.47 -4.40 0.15
N GLY A 194 -18.08 -4.43 1.34
CA GLY A 194 -19.08 -3.45 1.77
C GLY A 194 -20.46 -3.70 1.15
N ASP A 195 -21.39 -2.83 1.51
CA ASP A 195 -22.73 -2.68 0.95
C ASP A 195 -22.73 -2.30 -0.55
N LYS A 196 -22.98 -3.28 -1.43
CA LYS A 196 -23.08 -3.07 -2.88
C LYS A 196 -24.25 -2.18 -3.30
N SER A 197 -25.30 -2.05 -2.49
CA SER A 197 -26.44 -1.17 -2.81
C SER A 197 -26.02 0.31 -2.86
N VAL A 198 -25.03 0.70 -2.05
CA VAL A 198 -24.43 2.04 -2.09
C VAL A 198 -23.67 2.27 -3.40
N PHE A 199 -22.93 1.27 -3.89
CA PHE A 199 -22.24 1.38 -5.18
C PHE A 199 -23.24 1.58 -6.32
N ASP A 200 -24.34 0.83 -6.32
CA ASP A 200 -25.38 0.94 -7.35
C ASP A 200 -26.10 2.30 -7.29
N TYR A 201 -26.40 2.79 -6.08
CA TYR A 201 -26.98 4.11 -5.89
C TYR A 201 -26.07 5.23 -6.42
N LEU A 202 -24.78 5.22 -6.03
CA LEU A 202 -23.80 6.21 -6.50
C LEU A 202 -23.59 6.15 -8.02
N LYS A 203 -23.65 4.95 -8.61
CA LYS A 203 -23.56 4.77 -10.07
C LYS A 203 -24.77 5.38 -10.79
N LYS A 204 -25.98 5.20 -10.24
CA LYS A 204 -27.21 5.82 -10.78
C LYS A 204 -27.16 7.34 -10.68
N ALA A 205 -26.79 7.89 -9.52
CA ALA A 205 -26.72 9.33 -9.28
C ALA A 205 -25.70 10.07 -10.18
N ARG A 206 -24.67 9.38 -10.67
CA ARG A 206 -23.69 9.96 -11.62
C ARG A 206 -24.18 9.92 -13.07
N ASN A 207 -25.07 8.99 -13.40
CA ASN A 207 -25.54 8.76 -14.76
C ASN A 207 -26.88 9.48 -15.06
N SER A 208 -27.43 10.21 -14.07
CA SER A 208 -28.58 11.11 -14.17
C SER A 208 -28.13 12.55 -14.29
#